data_AF-A0A168Q1V4-F1
#
_entry.id   AF-A0A168Q1V4-F1
#
_cell.length_a   1.000
_cell.length_b   1.000
_cell.length_c   1.000
_cell.angle_alpha   90.00
_cell.angle_beta   90.00
_cell.angle_gamma   90.00
#
_symmetry.space_group_name_H-M   'P 1'
#
loop_
_entity.id
_entity.type
_entity.pdbx_description
1 polymer ?
#
loop_
_entity_poly.entity_id
_entity_poly.type
_entity_poly.pdbx_seq_one_letter_code
_entity_poly.pdbx_strand_id
1 'polypeptide(L)'
;MRRLKPFFLMTDIGFIVYWIVTYFHIIPTSWAFKDYDNPIIVAWNWSFFPLDIIISLTGLYSLYLYRKQHATWRGFALISLVLTFCSGLQAIAFWSFIKDFDITWWVFNLYLMIYPLFFIRLFISRVKQGAVHN
;
A
#
# COMPACT_ATOMS: atom_id res chain seq x y z
N MET A 1 -1.90 8.98 14.99
CA MET A 1 -1.89 9.64 13.68
C MET A 1 -0.59 10.39 13.36
N ARG A 2 0.04 11.13 14.30
CA ARG A 2 1.26 11.94 14.02
C ARG A 2 2.39 11.17 13.31
N ARG A 3 2.63 9.91 13.66
CA ARG A 3 3.63 9.05 13.00
C ARG A 3 3.12 8.29 11.77
N LEU A 4 1.81 8.03 11.67
CA LEU A 4 1.20 7.25 10.57
C LEU A 4 0.92 8.12 9.33
N LYS A 5 0.55 9.38 9.56
CA LYS A 5 0.24 10.37 8.52
C LYS A 5 1.31 10.49 7.43
N PRO A 6 2.62 10.63 7.73
CA PRO A 6 3.62 10.74 6.67
C PRO A 6 3.71 9.48 5.82
N PHE A 7 3.52 8.28 6.39
CA PHE A 7 3.53 7.03 5.63
C PHE A 7 2.33 6.94 4.68
N PHE A 8 1.13 7.28 5.13
CA PHE A 8 -0.05 7.33 4.25
C PHE A 8 0.13 8.37 3.15
N LEU A 9 0.58 9.58 3.47
CA LEU A 9 0.80 10.58 2.42
C LEU A 9 1.87 10.13 1.42
N MET A 10 2.98 9.55 1.87
CA MET A 10 4.04 9.09 0.98
C MET A 10 3.57 7.92 0.09
N THR A 11 2.94 6.91 0.69
CA THR A 11 2.48 5.71 -0.03
C THR A 11 1.28 6.03 -0.94
N ASP A 12 0.25 6.72 -0.43
CA ASP A 12 -0.99 6.98 -1.17
C ASP A 12 -0.74 7.96 -2.33
N ILE A 13 0.02 9.04 -2.10
CA ILE A 13 0.40 9.96 -3.18
C ILE A 13 1.35 9.25 -4.15
N GLY A 14 2.26 8.42 -3.64
CA GLY A 14 3.15 7.60 -4.46
C GLY A 14 2.38 6.72 -5.44
N PHE A 15 1.37 5.99 -4.95
CA PHE A 15 0.50 5.17 -5.80
C PHE A 15 -0.26 5.98 -6.83
N ILE A 16 -0.90 7.08 -6.43
CA ILE A 16 -1.65 7.93 -7.35
C ILE A 16 -0.73 8.49 -8.44
N VAL A 17 0.43 9.03 -8.07
CA VAL A 17 1.39 9.58 -9.02
C VAL A 17 1.94 8.50 -9.95
N TYR A 18 2.35 7.35 -9.40
CA TYR A 18 2.82 6.21 -10.17
C TYR A 18 1.79 5.80 -11.23
N TRP A 19 0.54 5.60 -10.82
CA TRP A 19 -0.51 5.16 -11.75
C TRP A 19 -0.91 6.22 -12.77
N ILE A 20 -0.89 7.52 -12.43
CA ILE A 20 -1.08 8.60 -13.40
C ILE A 20 0.05 8.57 -14.44
N VAL A 21 1.30 8.54 -13.99
CA VAL A 21 2.48 8.56 -14.86
C VAL A 21 2.51 7.33 -15.77
N THR A 22 2.15 6.17 -15.24
CA THR A 22 2.04 4.90 -15.97
C THR A 22 0.88 4.88 -16.97
N TYR A 23 -0.32 5.34 -16.58
CA TYR A 23 -1.50 5.36 -17.46
C TYR A 23 -1.36 6.33 -18.64
N PHE A 24 -0.78 7.51 -18.40
CA PHE A 24 -0.55 8.51 -19.46
C PHE A 24 0.74 8.27 -20.25
N HIS A 25 1.45 7.17 -20.01
CA HIS A 25 2.73 6.86 -20.67
C HIS A 25 3.75 8.00 -20.58
N ILE A 26 3.75 8.73 -19.46
CA ILE A 26 4.65 9.88 -19.25
C ILE A 26 6.09 9.41 -19.06
N ILE A 27 6.29 8.19 -18.53
CA ILE A 27 7.59 7.52 -18.47
C ILE A 27 7.64 6.35 -19.46
N PRO A 28 8.84 5.97 -19.93
CA PRO A 28 9.01 4.76 -20.72
C PRO A 28 8.41 3.55 -20.01
N THR A 29 7.74 2.67 -20.76
CA THR A 29 7.15 1.42 -20.22
C THR A 29 8.20 0.53 -19.55
N SER A 30 9.46 0.60 -19.98
CA SER A 30 10.58 -0.08 -19.35
C SER A 30 10.92 0.40 -17.94
N TRP A 31 10.49 1.60 -17.57
CA TRP A 31 10.66 2.15 -16.22
C TRP A 31 9.39 1.95 -15.38
N ALA A 32 8.22 1.93 -16.03
CA ALA A 32 6.94 1.67 -15.36
C ALA A 32 6.79 0.20 -14.95
N PHE A 33 7.25 -0.73 -15.79
CA PHE A 33 7.09 -2.16 -15.57
C PHE A 33 8.41 -2.88 -15.77
N LYS A 34 8.69 -3.80 -14.85
CA LYS A 34 9.71 -4.80 -15.06
C LYS A 34 9.27 -5.75 -16.18
N ASP A 35 10.18 -6.12 -17.07
CA ASP A 35 9.93 -7.04 -18.18
C ASP A 35 8.69 -6.65 -19.00
N TYR A 36 8.61 -5.37 -19.38
CA TYR A 36 7.48 -4.75 -20.08
C TYR A 36 7.12 -5.45 -21.41
N ASP A 37 8.04 -6.21 -22.00
CA ASP A 37 7.81 -7.01 -23.20
C ASP A 37 6.97 -8.27 -22.93
N ASN A 38 6.84 -8.70 -21.67
CA ASN A 38 6.04 -9.85 -21.29
C ASN A 38 4.60 -9.42 -20.95
N PRO A 39 3.60 -9.74 -21.80
CA PRO A 39 2.22 -9.30 -21.60
C PRO A 39 1.59 -9.84 -20.30
N ILE A 40 2.07 -10.99 -19.79
CA ILE A 40 1.59 -11.56 -18.53
C ILE A 40 2.08 -10.73 -17.34
N ILE A 41 3.34 -10.29 -17.35
CA ILE A 41 3.92 -9.47 -16.27
C ILE A 41 3.29 -8.07 -16.28
N VAL A 42 3.00 -7.53 -17.46
CA VAL A 42 2.27 -6.26 -17.60
C VAL A 42 0.85 -6.40 -17.04
N ALA A 43 0.09 -7.42 -17.43
CA ALA A 43 -1.26 -7.65 -16.91
C ALA A 43 -1.26 -7.87 -15.39
N TRP A 44 -0.25 -8.59 -14.88
CA TRP A 44 -0.05 -8.79 -13.45
C TRP A 44 0.22 -7.47 -12.71
N ASN A 45 1.08 -6.59 -13.23
CA ASN A 45 1.29 -5.25 -12.67
C ASN A 45 -0.01 -4.44 -12.69
N TRP A 46 -0.76 -4.46 -13.79
CA TRP A 46 -2.06 -3.78 -13.89
C TRP A 46 -3.09 -4.28 -12.88
N SER A 47 -2.99 -5.52 -12.41
CA SER A 47 -3.86 -6.02 -11.33
C SER A 47 -3.69 -5.28 -10.00
N PHE A 48 -2.54 -4.62 -9.78
CA PHE A 48 -2.30 -3.79 -8.60
C PHE A 48 -3.02 -2.44 -8.66
N PHE A 49 -3.34 -1.92 -9.85
CA PHE A 49 -4.02 -0.63 -9.99
C PHE A 49 -5.29 -0.51 -9.14
N PRO A 50 -6.30 -1.39 -9.27
CA PRO A 50 -7.51 -1.28 -8.45
C PRO A 50 -7.21 -1.39 -6.96
N LEU A 51 -6.24 -2.23 -6.56
CA LEU A 51 -5.85 -2.41 -5.17
C LEU A 51 -5.20 -1.14 -4.59
N ASP A 52 -4.22 -0.57 -5.30
CA ASP A 52 -3.47 0.62 -4.90
C ASP A 52 -4.37 1.88 -4.81
N ILE A 53 -5.36 1.98 -5.70
CA ILE A 53 -6.38 3.03 -5.62
C ILE A 53 -7.25 2.86 -4.37
N ILE A 54 -7.69 1.64 -4.04
CA ILE A 54 -8.47 1.40 -2.81
C ILE A 54 -7.63 1.67 -1.56
N ILE A 55 -6.35 1.29 -1.55
CA ILE A 55 -5.40 1.64 -0.48
C ILE A 55 -5.37 3.15 -0.28
N SER A 56 -5.17 3.90 -1.37
CA SER A 56 -5.06 5.36 -1.35
C SER A 56 -6.36 6.03 -0.89
N LEU A 57 -7.51 5.56 -1.39
CA LEU A 57 -8.82 6.08 -0.99
C LEU A 57 -9.07 5.85 0.50
N THR A 58 -8.83 4.64 1.00
CA THR A 58 -9.04 4.31 2.42
C THR A 58 -8.04 5.02 3.34
N GLY A 59 -6.77 5.15 2.92
CA GLY A 59 -5.71 5.86 3.62
C GLY A 59 -6.02 7.36 3.76
N LEU A 60 -6.26 8.05 2.65
CA LEU A 60 -6.62 9.47 2.63
C LEU A 60 -7.94 9.75 3.34
N TYR A 61 -8.95 8.88 3.17
CA TYR A 61 -10.23 9.03 3.87
C TYR A 61 -10.07 8.88 5.39
N SER A 62 -9.19 7.99 5.85
CA SER A 62 -8.86 7.89 7.28
C SER A 62 -8.25 9.19 7.82
N LEU A 63 -7.39 9.86 7.04
CA LEU A 63 -6.81 11.16 7.41
C LEU A 63 -7.87 12.26 7.46
N TYR A 64 -8.81 12.25 6.51
CA TYR A 64 -9.95 13.16 6.51
C TYR A 64 -10.83 12.98 7.77
N LEU A 65 -11.24 11.74 8.06
CA LEU A 65 -12.05 11.42 9.25
C LEU A 65 -11.34 11.78 10.55
N TYR A 66 -10.02 11.57 10.62
CA TYR A 66 -9.21 11.96 11.78
C TYR A 66 -9.23 13.47 12.01
N ARG A 67 -9.13 14.29 10.95
CA ARG A 67 -9.25 15.75 11.07
C ARG A 67 -10.62 16.18 11.57
N LYS A 68 -11.67 15.43 11.21
CA LYS A 68 -13.05 15.65 11.65
C LYS A 68 -13.37 14.99 13.00
N GLN A 69 -12.37 14.41 13.68
CA GLN A 69 -12.51 13.72 14.97
C GLN A 69 -13.52 12.55 14.98
N HIS A 70 -13.85 11.97 13.82
CA HIS A 70 -14.75 10.81 13.74
C HIS A 70 -14.03 9.51 14.13
N ALA A 71 -14.52 8.78 15.13
CA ALA A 71 -13.89 7.57 15.67
C ALA A 71 -13.63 6.46 14.64
N THR A 72 -14.41 6.42 13.55
CA THR A 72 -14.29 5.47 12.44
C THR A 72 -12.97 5.59 11.66
N TRP A 73 -12.21 6.68 11.82
CA TRP A 73 -10.90 6.86 11.17
C TRP A 73 -9.96 5.67 11.41
N ARG A 74 -10.05 5.01 12.58
CA ARG A 74 -9.22 3.87 12.93
C ARG A 74 -9.49 2.65 12.06
N GLY A 75 -10.76 2.40 11.73
CA GLY A 75 -11.17 1.28 10.88
C GLY A 75 -10.62 1.45 9.46
N PHE A 76 -10.80 2.64 8.88
CA PHE A 76 -10.26 2.95 7.55
C PHE A 76 -8.73 2.91 7.50
N ALA A 77 -8.06 3.39 8.55
CA ALA A 77 -6.61 3.28 8.65
C ALA A 77 -6.15 1.81 8.71
N LEU A 78 -6.86 0.95 9.46
CA LEU A 78 -6.54 -0.47 9.53
C LEU A 78 -6.75 -1.17 8.18
N ILE A 79 -7.86 -0.88 7.49
CA ILE A 79 -8.14 -1.42 6.15
C ILE A 79 -7.01 -1.04 5.18
N SER A 80 -6.65 0.25 5.12
CA SER A 80 -5.56 0.74 4.26
C SER A 80 -4.23 0.01 4.57
N LEU A 81 -3.88 -0.15 5.85
CA LEU A 81 -2.67 -0.87 6.26
C LEU A 81 -2.67 -2.34 5.84
N VAL A 82 -3.78 -3.05 6.04
CA VAL A 82 -3.90 -4.46 5.66
C VAL A 82 -3.82 -4.63 4.15
N LEU A 83 -4.51 -3.78 3.38
CA LEU A 83 -4.44 -3.82 1.92
C LEU A 83 -3.03 -3.51 1.41
N THR A 84 -2.34 -2.53 2.03
CA THR A 84 -0.93 -2.23 1.67
C THR A 84 -0.02 -3.42 1.93
N PHE A 85 -0.18 -4.09 3.08
CA PHE A 85 0.54 -5.32 3.39
C PHE A 85 0.28 -6.40 2.34
N CYS A 86 -0.99 -6.63 1.98
CA CYS A 86 -1.36 -7.62 0.97
C CYS A 86 -0.77 -7.30 -0.41
N SER A 87 -0.75 -6.02 -0.81
CA SER A 87 -0.11 -5.57 -2.05
C SER A 87 1.37 -5.94 -2.07
N GLY A 88 2.14 -5.54 -1.05
CA GLY A 88 3.55 -5.90 -0.94
C GLY A 88 3.80 -7.42 -0.88
N LEU A 89 2.99 -8.15 -0.10
CA LEU A 89 3.10 -9.60 0.03
C LEU A 89 2.84 -10.32 -1.30
N GLN A 90 1.81 -9.93 -2.05
CA GLN A 90 1.50 -10.51 -3.35
C GLN A 90 2.69 -10.36 -4.32
N ALA A 91 3.30 -9.17 -4.34
CA ALA A 91 4.47 -8.91 -5.17
C ALA A 91 5.68 -9.75 -4.76
N ILE A 92 6.04 -9.76 -3.47
CA ILE A 92 7.19 -10.55 -2.99
C ILE A 92 6.97 -12.05 -3.19
N ALA A 93 5.76 -12.56 -2.97
CA ALA A 93 5.43 -13.96 -3.22
C ALA A 93 5.57 -14.32 -4.70
N PHE A 94 5.07 -13.48 -5.61
CA PHE A 94 5.21 -13.67 -7.05
C PHE A 94 6.68 -13.69 -7.49
N TRP A 95 7.45 -12.66 -7.13
CA TRP A 95 8.87 -12.56 -7.49
C TRP A 95 9.69 -13.73 -6.93
N SER A 96 9.42 -14.13 -5.69
CA SER A 96 10.06 -15.30 -5.08
C SER A 96 9.74 -16.59 -5.84
N PHE A 97 8.48 -16.77 -6.26
CA PHE A 97 8.02 -17.96 -6.98
C PHE A 97 8.71 -18.11 -8.34
N ILE A 98 8.83 -17.00 -9.09
CA ILE A 98 9.52 -16.99 -10.38
C ILE A 98 11.04 -16.89 -10.25
N LYS A 99 11.58 -16.88 -9.02
CA LYS A 99 13.01 -16.80 -8.66
C LYS A 99 13.70 -15.54 -9.19
N ASP A 100 13.00 -14.42 -9.14
CA ASP A 100 13.50 -13.15 -9.62
C ASP A 100 13.72 -12.18 -8.45
N PHE A 101 14.95 -11.70 -8.32
CA PHE A 101 15.45 -10.98 -7.15
C PHE A 101 15.98 -9.58 -7.48
N ASP A 102 15.38 -8.91 -8.47
CA ASP A 102 15.71 -7.50 -8.73
C ASP A 102 15.53 -6.63 -7.49
N ILE A 103 16.64 -6.06 -7.04
CA ILE A 103 16.75 -5.34 -5.77
C ILE A 103 15.79 -4.14 -5.75
N THR A 104 15.64 -3.44 -6.88
CA THR A 104 14.80 -2.24 -6.97
C THR A 104 13.35 -2.59 -6.66
N TRP A 105 12.81 -3.60 -7.35
CA TRP A 105 11.44 -4.04 -7.16
C TRP A 105 11.21 -4.70 -5.81
N TRP A 106 12.20 -5.45 -5.31
CA TRP A 106 12.14 -6.03 -3.98
C TRP A 106 12.09 -4.97 -2.89
N VAL A 107 12.91 -3.92 -2.96
CA VAL A 107 12.93 -2.84 -1.97
C VAL A 107 11.58 -2.14 -1.87
N PHE A 108 10.97 -1.76 -3.00
CA PHE A 108 9.66 -1.12 -3.00
C PHE A 108 8.56 -2.02 -2.42
N ASN A 109 8.50 -3.27 -2.83
CA ASN A 109 7.46 -4.20 -2.38
C ASN A 109 7.66 -4.65 -0.92
N LEU A 110 8.91 -4.81 -0.48
CA LEU A 110 9.23 -5.06 0.93
C LEU A 110 8.88 -3.86 1.80
N TYR A 111 9.08 -2.63 1.34
CA TYR A 111 8.62 -1.45 2.06
C TYR A 111 7.10 -1.54 2.29
N LEU A 112 6.31 -1.77 1.23
CA LEU A 112 4.85 -1.90 1.31
C LEU A 112 4.41 -3.04 2.24
N MET A 113 5.15 -4.16 2.26
CA MET A 113 4.86 -5.27 3.14
C MET A 113 5.25 -4.99 4.60
N ILE A 114 6.38 -4.36 4.87
CA ILE A 114 6.94 -4.30 6.22
C ILE A 114 6.38 -3.13 7.04
N TYR A 115 6.27 -1.94 6.46
CA TYR A 115 5.85 -0.76 7.23
C TYR A 115 4.45 -0.93 7.89
N PRO A 116 3.45 -1.55 7.23
CA PRO A 116 2.12 -1.65 7.83
C PRO A 116 2.08 -2.49 9.10
N LEU A 117 2.93 -3.52 9.21
CA LEU A 117 2.97 -4.42 10.36
C LEU A 117 3.29 -3.67 11.68
N PHE A 118 4.19 -2.68 11.62
CA PHE A 118 4.50 -1.85 12.79
C PHE A 118 3.29 -1.05 13.29
N PHE A 119 2.44 -0.58 12.36
CA PHE A 119 1.27 0.22 12.71
C PHE A 119 0.05 -0.64 13.05
N ILE A 120 -0.18 -1.76 12.36
CA ILE A 120 -1.25 -2.72 12.67
C ILE A 120 -1.17 -3.18 14.13
N ARG A 121 0.05 -3.49 14.61
CA ARG A 121 0.28 -3.84 16.02
C ARG A 121 -0.25 -2.78 16.99
N LEU A 122 -0.14 -1.50 16.66
CA LEU A 122 -0.64 -0.39 17.48
C LEU A 122 -2.17 -0.34 17.54
N PHE A 123 -2.86 -0.69 16.46
CA PHE A 123 -4.32 -0.75 16.42
C PHE A 123 -4.85 -1.93 17.23
N ILE A 124 -4.26 -3.12 17.08
CA ILE A 124 -4.65 -4.33 17.82
C ILE A 124 -4.41 -4.17 19.32
N SER A 125 -3.25 -3.63 19.72
CA SER A 125 -2.89 -3.50 21.14
C SER A 125 -3.79 -2.52 21.90
N ARG A 126 -4.38 -1.53 21.22
CA ARG A 126 -5.30 -0.56 21.83
C ARG A 126 -6.73 -1.10 21.99
N VAL A 127 -7.17 -2.03 21.13
CA VAL A 127 -8.46 -2.72 21.30
C VAL A 127 -8.48 -3.47 22.63
N LYS A 128 -7.36 -4.13 23.02
CA LYS A 128 -7.24 -4.79 24.33
C LYS A 128 -7.42 -3.84 25.52
N GLN A 129 -6.99 -2.58 25.42
CA GLN A 129 -7.12 -1.63 26.53
C GLN A 129 -8.55 -1.08 26.69
N GLY A 130 -9.32 -0.99 25.60
CA GLY A 130 -10.74 -0.61 25.67
C GLY A 130 -11.66 -1.73 26.16
N ALA A 131 -11.28 -2.99 25.98
CA ALA A 131 -12.06 -4.16 26.41
C ALA A 131 -11.83 -4.57 27.88
N VAL A 132 -10.76 -4.08 28.53
CA VAL A 132 -10.46 -4.37 29.95
C VAL A 132 -11.06 -3.30 30.89
N HIS A 133 -11.68 -2.26 30.33
CA HIS A 133 -12.28 -1.15 31.09
C HIS A 133 -13.78 -0.96 30.84
N ASN A 134 -14.44 -1.97 30.25
CA ASN A 134 -15.90 -2.05 30.16
C ASN A 134 -16.41 -3.24 30.96
#